data_AF-A0A6J0CUH3-F1
#
_entry.id   AF-A0A6J0CUH3-F1
#
_cell.length_a   1.000
_cell.length_b   1.000
_cell.length_c   1.000
_cell.angle_alpha   90.00
_cell.angle_beta   90.00
_cell.angle_gamma   90.00
#
_symmetry.space_group_name_H-M   'P 1'
#
loop_
_entity.id
_entity.type
_entity.pdbx_description
1 polymer ?
#
loop_
_entity_poly.entity_id
_entity_poly.type
_entity_poly.pdbx_seq_one_letter_code
_entity_poly.pdbx_strand_id
1 'polypeptide(L)'
;MKAVIYHAFSHKEAEEHDVQELGSQRPGAFVRAFLKQSIPHWSQQDSESHLQRKAVVLEYFTCQKPKQQQKKSKGLTAKQRRDMRLLNINPEQQRYSLFLPLHELWKQYIHDLCNGLKPDTQPQMIQAKHIKANLHGAIISGNFYESICSSGHCYSVAVFCLSSVTWYP
;
A
#
# COMPACT_ATOMS: atom_id res chain seq x y z
N MET A 1 -3.00 -21.29 -13.66
CA MET A 1 -2.47 -21.06 -12.29
C MET A 1 -2.98 -22.21 -11.45
N LYS A 2 -2.08 -22.99 -10.84
CA LYS A 2 -2.48 -24.10 -9.96
C LYS A 2 -3.19 -23.51 -8.75
N ALA A 3 -4.37 -24.04 -8.40
CA ALA A 3 -5.07 -23.66 -7.19
C ALA A 3 -4.15 -23.91 -6.00
N VAL A 4 -3.85 -22.87 -5.22
CA VAL A 4 -3.18 -23.04 -3.94
C VAL A 4 -4.25 -23.54 -2.99
N ILE A 5 -4.37 -24.86 -2.92
CA ILE A 5 -5.14 -25.53 -1.89
C ILE A 5 -4.31 -25.36 -0.62
N TYR A 6 -4.78 -24.53 0.30
CA TYR A 6 -4.22 -24.51 1.64
C TYR A 6 -4.47 -25.91 2.23
N HIS A 7 -3.40 -26.67 2.43
CA HIS A 7 -3.45 -27.91 3.19
C HIS A 7 -3.36 -27.53 4.67
N ALA A 8 -4.06 -28.28 5.52
CA ALA A 8 -3.82 -28.19 6.95
C ALA A 8 -2.38 -28.64 7.22
N PHE A 9 -1.70 -27.97 8.14
CA PHE A 9 -0.35 -28.34 8.56
C PHE A 9 -0.30 -29.80 8.99
N SER A 10 0.72 -30.52 8.52
CA SER A 10 1.04 -31.85 9.06
C SER A 10 1.52 -31.70 10.51
N HIS A 11 1.26 -32.70 11.35
CA HIS A 11 1.75 -32.73 12.74
C HIS A 11 3.27 -32.54 12.85
N LYS A 12 4.03 -32.94 11.82
CA LYS A 12 5.49 -32.74 11.77
C LYS A 12 5.89 -31.28 11.50
N GLU A 13 5.11 -30.58 10.69
CA GLU A 13 5.35 -29.17 10.35
C GLU A 13 4.95 -28.24 11.51
N ALA A 14 3.97 -28.65 12.32
CA ALA A 14 3.55 -27.92 13.51
C ALA A 14 4.62 -27.94 14.61
N GLU A 15 5.29 -29.07 14.83
CA GLU A 15 6.43 -29.16 15.77
C GLU A 15 7.63 -28.33 15.31
N GLU A 16 7.91 -28.29 14.00
CA GLU A 16 9.03 -27.50 13.46
C GLU A 16 8.82 -25.98 13.61
N HIS A 17 7.56 -25.54 13.64
CA HIS A 17 7.18 -24.13 13.79
C HIS A 17 6.85 -23.71 15.23
N ASP A 18 7.11 -24.57 16.23
CA ASP A 18 6.79 -24.34 17.65
C ASP A 18 5.31 -23.94 17.87
N VAL A 19 4.44 -24.45 16.98
CA VAL A 19 3.00 -24.25 17.07
C VAL A 19 2.48 -25.32 18.02
N GLN A 20 2.36 -24.95 19.29
CA GLN A 20 1.84 -25.83 20.32
C GLN A 20 0.37 -26.14 20.01
N GLU A 21 0.08 -27.34 19.49
CA GLU A 21 -1.29 -27.84 19.45
C GLU A 21 -1.80 -27.92 20.89
N LEU A 22 -2.64 -26.95 21.28
CA LEU A 22 -3.41 -27.00 22.52
C LEU A 22 -4.33 -28.22 22.45
N GLY A 23 -3.79 -29.35 22.90
CA GLY A 23 -4.28 -30.69 22.60
C GLY A 23 -5.78 -30.81 22.85
N SER A 24 -6.55 -31.10 21.80
CA SER A 24 -7.98 -31.46 21.86
C SER A 24 -8.88 -30.60 22.78
N GLN A 25 -8.43 -29.41 23.18
CA GLN A 25 -9.22 -28.49 23.98
C GLN A 25 -10.31 -27.97 23.07
N ARG A 26 -11.52 -28.53 23.26
CA ARG A 26 -12.75 -28.29 22.52
C ARG A 26 -12.70 -26.92 21.83
N PRO A 27 -12.51 -26.84 20.51
CA PRO A 27 -12.40 -25.57 19.77
C PRO A 27 -13.51 -24.57 20.14
N GLY A 28 -14.70 -25.05 20.48
CA GLY A 28 -15.80 -24.23 20.97
C GLY A 28 -15.54 -23.48 22.29
N ALA A 29 -14.74 -23.99 23.22
CA ALA A 29 -14.44 -23.29 24.47
C ALA A 29 -13.58 -22.05 24.24
N PHE A 30 -12.57 -22.18 23.39
CA PHE A 30 -11.73 -21.06 22.97
C PHE A 30 -12.54 -20.01 22.21
N VAL A 31 -13.32 -20.44 21.21
CA VAL A 31 -14.13 -19.51 20.41
C VAL A 31 -15.14 -18.76 21.29
N ARG A 32 -15.78 -19.43 22.26
CA ARG A 32 -16.67 -18.78 23.24
C ARG A 32 -15.96 -17.75 24.11
N ALA A 33 -14.74 -18.04 24.58
CA ALA A 33 -13.95 -17.09 25.37
C ALA A 33 -13.53 -15.87 24.53
N PHE A 34 -13.09 -16.10 23.29
CA PHE A 34 -12.69 -15.06 22.35
C PHE A 34 -13.84 -14.11 21.99
N LEU A 35 -15.04 -14.65 21.71
CA LEU A 35 -16.23 -13.85 21.41
C LEU A 35 -16.65 -12.97 22.59
N LYS A 36 -16.59 -13.49 23.82
CA LYS A 36 -16.89 -12.73 25.04
C LYS A 36 -15.92 -11.57 25.25
N GLN A 37 -14.63 -11.77 24.95
CA GLN A 37 -13.61 -10.73 25.10
C GLN A 37 -13.71 -9.65 24.01
N SER A 38 -13.97 -10.07 22.77
CA SER A 38 -13.96 -9.17 21.60
C SER A 38 -15.28 -8.41 21.43
N ILE A 39 -16.38 -8.96 21.95
CA ILE A 39 -17.73 -8.42 21.76
C ILE A 39 -18.53 -8.49 23.08
N PRO A 40 -18.22 -7.63 24.06
CA PRO A 40 -18.81 -7.69 25.40
C PRO A 40 -20.30 -7.32 25.46
N HIS A 41 -20.83 -6.66 24.43
CA HIS A 41 -22.23 -6.23 24.37
C HIS A 41 -23.18 -7.34 23.88
N TRP A 42 -22.67 -8.49 23.46
CA TRP A 42 -23.50 -9.61 23.02
C TRP A 42 -23.99 -10.44 24.21
N SER A 43 -25.29 -10.78 24.21
CA SER A 43 -25.82 -11.72 25.19
C SER A 43 -25.24 -13.13 24.94
N GLN A 44 -25.22 -13.96 25.98
CA GLN A 44 -24.77 -15.35 25.83
C GLN A 44 -25.64 -16.12 24.82
N GLN A 45 -26.92 -15.77 24.74
CA GLN A 45 -27.89 -16.38 23.83
C GLN A 45 -27.60 -16.01 22.37
N ASP A 46 -27.26 -14.75 22.10
CA ASP A 46 -26.86 -14.30 20.76
C ASP A 46 -25.57 -14.98 20.32
N SER A 47 -24.58 -15.05 21.21
CA SER A 47 -23.29 -15.69 20.94
C SER A 47 -23.46 -17.16 20.53
N GLU A 48 -24.31 -17.92 21.22
CA GLU A 48 -24.57 -19.33 20.90
C GLU A 48 -25.40 -19.47 19.61
N SER A 49 -26.37 -18.58 19.37
CA SER A 49 -27.16 -18.59 18.12
C SER A 49 -26.30 -18.38 16.87
N HIS A 50 -25.28 -17.52 16.97
CA HIS A 50 -24.32 -17.25 15.90
C HIS A 50 -23.36 -18.43 15.66
N LEU A 51 -22.97 -19.16 16.72
CA LEU A 51 -22.16 -20.38 16.62
C LEU A 51 -22.91 -21.54 15.96
N GLN A 52 -24.21 -21.66 16.22
CA GLN A 52 -25.06 -22.72 15.65
C GLN A 52 -25.47 -22.45 14.20
N ARG A 53 -25.31 -21.21 13.72
CA ARG A 53 -25.67 -20.84 12.35
C ARG A 53 -24.67 -21.46 11.38
N LYS A 54 -25.08 -22.51 10.66
CA LYS A 54 -24.31 -23.01 9.50
C LYS A 54 -24.23 -21.89 8.47
N ALA A 55 -23.05 -21.32 8.30
CA ALA A 55 -22.79 -20.34 7.25
C ALA A 55 -23.05 -21.03 5.90
N VAL A 56 -24.09 -20.58 5.20
CA VAL A 56 -24.26 -20.92 3.78
C VAL A 56 -23.19 -20.13 3.04
N VAL A 57 -22.05 -20.77 2.79
CA VAL A 57 -21.07 -20.23 1.86
C VAL A 57 -21.69 -20.36 0.47
N LEU A 58 -22.36 -19.31 0.02
CA LEU A 58 -22.70 -19.18 -1.39
C LEU A 58 -21.37 -19.11 -2.14
N GLU A 59 -21.04 -20.18 -2.87
CA GLU A 59 -19.92 -20.16 -3.82
C GLU A 59 -20.20 -19.07 -4.85
N TYR A 60 -19.73 -17.86 -4.56
CA TYR A 60 -19.70 -16.79 -5.52
C TYR A 60 -18.59 -17.13 -6.51
N PHE A 61 -18.94 -17.85 -7.57
CA PHE A 61 -18.07 -17.98 -8.73
C PHE A 61 -17.90 -16.57 -9.30
N THR A 62 -16.83 -15.88 -8.89
CA THR A 62 -16.34 -14.73 -9.67
C THR A 62 -16.09 -15.30 -11.06
N CYS A 63 -16.93 -14.96 -12.03
CA CYS A 63 -16.72 -15.34 -13.42
C CYS A 63 -15.53 -14.51 -13.91
N GLN A 64 -14.32 -14.98 -13.55
CA GLN A 64 -13.08 -14.35 -13.96
C GLN A 64 -12.95 -14.60 -15.44
N LYS A 65 -13.40 -13.64 -16.25
CA LYS A 65 -13.09 -13.61 -17.68
C LYS A 65 -11.59 -13.90 -17.79
N PRO A 66 -11.16 -14.88 -18.61
CA PRO A 66 -9.75 -15.14 -18.78
C PRO A 66 -9.10 -13.85 -19.26
N LYS A 67 -8.38 -13.18 -18.34
CA LYS A 67 -7.54 -12.05 -18.70
C LYS A 67 -6.56 -12.64 -19.69
N GLN A 68 -6.73 -12.34 -20.97
CA GLN A 68 -5.67 -12.58 -21.94
C GLN A 68 -4.43 -11.97 -21.30
N GLN A 69 -3.44 -12.80 -21.01
CA GLN A 69 -2.16 -12.32 -20.54
C GLN A 69 -1.58 -11.54 -21.70
N GLN A 70 -1.95 -10.28 -21.82
CA GLN A 70 -1.22 -9.34 -22.65
C GLN A 70 0.20 -9.48 -22.17
N LYS A 71 1.07 -9.96 -23.06
CA LYS A 71 2.50 -10.01 -22.82
C LYS A 71 2.89 -8.56 -22.59
N LYS A 72 2.91 -8.12 -21.32
CA LYS A 72 3.51 -6.85 -20.96
C LYS A 72 4.89 -6.90 -21.58
N SER A 73 5.24 -5.86 -22.34
CA SER A 73 6.60 -5.74 -22.85
C SER A 73 7.52 -5.99 -21.65
N LYS A 74 8.43 -6.95 -21.80
CA LYS A 74 9.39 -7.27 -20.74
C LYS A 74 10.27 -6.04 -20.59
N GLY A 75 9.84 -5.12 -19.72
CA GLY A 75 10.64 -4.00 -19.31
C GLY A 75 11.92 -4.49 -18.66
N LEU A 76 12.91 -3.61 -18.59
CA LEU A 76 14.16 -3.88 -17.92
C LEU A 76 13.91 -4.29 -16.47
N THR A 77 14.47 -5.42 -16.07
CA THR A 77 14.46 -5.87 -14.67
C THR A 77 15.20 -4.87 -13.79
N ALA A 78 14.91 -4.86 -12.48
CA ALA A 78 15.58 -3.97 -11.53
C ALA A 78 17.10 -4.17 -11.54
N LYS A 79 17.58 -5.41 -11.73
CA LYS A 79 19.01 -5.71 -11.90
C LYS A 79 19.58 -5.04 -13.16
N GLN A 80 18.92 -5.21 -14.31
CA GLN A 80 19.33 -4.56 -15.56
C GLN A 80 19.35 -3.03 -15.47
N ARG A 81 18.40 -2.41 -14.75
CA ARG A 81 18.39 -0.95 -14.52
C ARG A 81 19.57 -0.47 -13.68
N ARG A 82 19.97 -1.24 -12.65
CA ARG A 82 21.16 -0.95 -11.83
C ARG A 82 22.44 -1.13 -12.63
N ASP A 83 22.54 -2.20 -13.42
CA ASP A 83 23.70 -2.50 -14.27
C ASP A 83 23.92 -1.38 -15.31
N MET A 84 22.84 -0.87 -15.90
CA MET A 84 22.90 0.25 -16.85
C MET A 84 23.12 1.62 -16.21
N ARG A 85 23.19 1.71 -14.87
CA ARG A 85 23.44 2.96 -14.14
C ARG A 85 22.52 4.11 -14.56
N LEU A 86 21.29 3.80 -14.98
CA LEU A 86 20.35 4.79 -15.53
C LEU A 86 20.03 5.93 -14.56
N LEU A 87 20.10 5.66 -13.25
CA LEU A 87 19.83 6.62 -12.19
C LEU A 87 21.11 7.11 -11.50
N ASN A 88 22.28 6.76 -12.01
CA ASN A 88 23.55 7.15 -11.40
C ASN A 88 23.93 8.54 -11.88
N ILE A 89 23.63 9.54 -11.06
CA ILE A 89 24.03 10.93 -11.29
C ILE A 89 25.44 11.11 -10.74
N ASN A 90 26.32 11.79 -11.47
CA ASN A 90 27.66 12.10 -10.95
C ASN A 90 27.53 12.88 -9.64
N PRO A 91 28.35 12.58 -8.60
CA PRO A 91 28.21 13.21 -7.28
C PRO A 91 28.30 14.74 -7.33
N GLU A 92 29.07 15.29 -8.26
CA GLU A 92 29.16 16.74 -8.51
C GLU A 92 27.82 17.36 -8.95
N GLN A 93 27.00 16.58 -9.65
CA GLN A 93 25.70 16.95 -10.19
C GLN A 93 24.55 16.65 -9.21
N GLN A 94 24.82 15.97 -8.09
CA GLN A 94 23.82 15.68 -7.04
C GLN A 94 23.55 16.87 -6.10
N ARG A 95 24.03 18.07 -6.46
CA ARG A 95 23.78 19.29 -5.68
C ARG A 95 22.37 19.78 -5.96
N TYR A 96 21.51 19.78 -4.94
CA TYR A 96 20.12 20.25 -5.05
C TYR A 96 20.01 21.66 -5.65
N SER A 97 20.99 22.54 -5.36
CA SER A 97 21.04 23.89 -5.93
C SER A 97 21.02 23.94 -7.46
N LEU A 98 21.53 22.90 -8.13
CA LEU A 98 21.53 22.82 -9.60
C LEU A 98 20.13 22.57 -10.18
N PHE A 99 19.21 22.01 -9.37
CA PHE A 99 17.84 21.71 -9.79
C PHE A 99 16.83 22.81 -9.41
N LEU A 100 17.23 23.83 -8.66
CA LEU A 100 16.36 24.96 -8.34
C LEU A 100 15.90 25.75 -9.58
N PRO A 101 16.76 26.05 -10.58
CA PRO A 101 16.31 26.73 -11.80
C PRO A 101 15.26 25.92 -12.58
N LEU A 102 15.31 24.58 -12.51
CA LEU A 102 14.30 23.72 -13.13
C LEU A 102 12.92 23.90 -12.47
N HIS A 103 12.89 24.10 -11.15
CA HIS A 103 11.66 24.41 -10.44
C HIS A 103 11.08 25.77 -10.84
N GLU A 104 11.93 26.80 -11.01
CA GLU A 104 11.49 28.11 -11.50
C GLU A 104 10.86 28.02 -12.90
N LEU A 105 11.46 27.25 -13.80
CA LEU A 105 10.91 26.99 -15.13
C LEU A 105 9.55 26.27 -15.05
N TRP A 106 9.43 25.29 -14.16
CA TRP A 106 8.18 24.57 -13.95
C TRP A 106 7.06 25.50 -13.44
N LYS A 107 7.36 26.43 -12.54
CA LYS A 107 6.39 27.43 -12.07
C LYS A 107 5.87 28.32 -13.21
N GLN A 108 6.77 28.80 -14.07
CA GLN A 108 6.40 29.59 -15.24
C GLN A 108 5.51 28.78 -16.20
N TYR A 109 5.89 27.52 -16.46
CA TYR A 109 5.09 26.61 -17.28
C TYR A 109 3.67 26.42 -16.75
N ILE A 110 3.51 26.16 -15.44
CA ILE A 110 2.18 25.98 -14.84
C ILE A 110 1.38 27.29 -14.87
N HIS A 111 2.02 28.43 -14.63
CA HIS A 111 1.40 29.74 -14.73
C HIS A 111 0.81 29.98 -16.13
N ASP A 112 1.58 29.68 -17.18
CA ASP A 112 1.16 29.83 -18.57
C ASP A 112 0.09 28.81 -18.95
N LEU A 113 0.21 27.55 -18.48
CA LEU A 113 -0.78 26.50 -18.68
C LEU A 113 -2.14 26.88 -18.09
N CYS A 114 -2.15 27.55 -16.95
CA CYS A 114 -3.35 28.04 -16.29
C CYS A 114 -3.83 29.40 -16.80
N ASN A 115 -3.06 30.09 -17.67
CA ASN A 115 -3.33 31.45 -18.16
C ASN A 115 -3.47 32.50 -17.03
N GLY A 116 -2.73 32.29 -15.94
CA GLY A 116 -2.90 33.02 -14.68
C GLY A 116 -4.10 32.53 -13.86
N LEU A 117 -3.93 32.43 -12.54
CA LEU A 117 -5.01 32.05 -11.62
C LEU A 117 -5.92 33.26 -11.36
N LYS A 118 -6.94 33.43 -12.20
CA LYS A 118 -8.00 34.42 -11.94
C LYS A 118 -8.94 33.91 -10.85
N PRO A 119 -9.54 34.78 -10.02
CA PRO A 119 -10.44 34.37 -8.93
C PRO A 119 -11.67 33.60 -9.43
N ASP A 120 -12.06 33.77 -10.70
CA ASP A 120 -13.21 33.11 -11.33
C ASP A 120 -12.84 31.76 -12.02
N THR A 121 -11.60 31.30 -11.86
CA THR A 121 -11.15 30.08 -12.55
C THR A 121 -11.75 28.84 -11.89
N GLN A 122 -12.50 28.05 -12.66
CA GLN A 122 -13.10 26.81 -12.16
C GLN A 122 -12.02 25.81 -11.71
N PRO A 123 -12.06 25.31 -10.46
CA PRO A 123 -11.05 24.37 -9.94
C PRO A 123 -10.96 23.06 -10.74
N GLN A 124 -12.08 22.60 -11.30
CA GLN A 124 -12.17 21.39 -12.11
C GLN A 124 -11.34 21.49 -13.40
N MET A 125 -11.32 22.67 -14.02
CA MET A 125 -10.50 22.94 -15.20
C MET A 125 -9.01 22.93 -14.85
N ILE A 126 -8.63 23.50 -13.69
CA ILE A 126 -7.25 23.48 -13.19
C ILE A 126 -6.81 22.03 -12.91
N GLN A 127 -7.67 21.22 -12.29
CA GLN A 127 -7.41 19.81 -12.03
C GLN A 127 -7.20 19.02 -13.33
N ALA A 128 -8.07 19.22 -14.33
CA ALA A 128 -7.96 18.55 -15.62
C ALA A 128 -6.67 18.89 -16.36
N LYS A 129 -6.22 20.16 -16.28
CA LYS A 129 -4.93 20.60 -16.82
C LYS A 129 -3.76 19.95 -16.08
N HIS A 130 -3.79 19.89 -14.74
CA HIS A 130 -2.74 19.25 -13.95
C HIS A 130 -2.61 17.75 -14.19
N ILE A 131 -3.72 17.02 -14.40
CA ILE A 131 -3.69 15.57 -14.70
C ILE A 131 -2.86 15.27 -15.98
N LYS A 132 -2.84 16.20 -16.93
CA LYS A 132 -2.12 16.05 -18.21
C LYS A 132 -0.78 16.79 -18.23
N ALA A 133 -0.50 17.62 -17.24
CA ALA A 133 0.70 18.43 -17.19
C ALA A 133 1.95 17.58 -16.94
N ASN A 134 3.09 18.08 -17.40
CA ASN A 134 4.37 17.51 -16.99
C ASN A 134 4.67 17.92 -15.54
N LEU A 135 4.98 16.92 -14.70
CA LEU A 135 5.32 17.13 -13.30
C LEU A 135 6.83 17.09 -13.05
N HIS A 136 7.67 17.13 -14.08
CA HIS A 136 9.12 17.26 -13.95
C HIS A 136 9.50 18.67 -13.48
N GLY A 137 10.26 18.79 -12.38
CA GLY A 137 10.55 20.07 -11.74
C GLY A 137 9.53 20.49 -10.66
N ALA A 138 8.47 19.70 -10.46
CA ALA A 138 7.48 19.96 -9.43
C ALA A 138 8.04 19.63 -8.03
N ILE A 139 7.68 20.43 -7.03
CA ILE A 139 7.95 20.07 -5.63
C ILE A 139 6.81 19.19 -5.14
N ILE A 140 7.14 17.99 -4.69
CA ILE A 140 6.19 17.07 -4.05
C ILE A 140 6.59 16.93 -2.60
N SER A 141 5.62 17.08 -1.70
CA SER A 141 5.78 16.87 -0.27
C SER A 141 5.04 15.61 0.13
N GLY A 142 5.76 14.62 0.64
CA GLY A 142 5.21 13.38 1.18
C GLY A 142 5.34 13.34 2.70
N ASN A 143 4.29 12.91 3.39
CA ASN A 143 4.35 12.60 4.82
C ASN A 143 4.73 11.13 4.98
N PHE A 144 5.89 10.87 5.58
CA PHE A 144 6.26 9.53 6.00
C PHE A 144 5.87 9.35 7.45
N TYR A 145 5.15 8.26 7.73
CA TYR A 145 4.80 7.83 9.06
C TYR A 145 5.75 6.69 9.44
N GLU A 146 6.69 6.95 10.33
CA GLU A 146 7.51 5.89 10.90
C GLU A 146 6.87 5.43 12.22
N SER A 147 6.47 4.16 12.26
CA SER A 147 6.01 3.51 13.48
C SER A 147 7.20 2.86 14.16
N ILE A 148 7.71 3.48 15.22
CA ILE A 148 8.79 2.91 16.02
C ILE A 148 8.16 1.88 16.97
N CYS A 149 8.29 0.60 16.64
CA CYS A 149 7.95 -0.49 17.55
C CYS A 149 9.20 -0.85 18.36
N SER A 150 9.28 -0.38 19.61
CA SER A 150 10.27 -0.85 20.58
C SER A 150 9.56 -1.50 21.76
N SER A 151 9.88 -2.78 22.00
CA SER A 151 9.56 -3.53 23.23
C SER A 151 8.19 -3.26 23.87
N GLY A 152 7.12 -3.70 23.22
CA GLY A 152 5.80 -3.86 23.84
C GLY A 152 4.99 -2.58 24.11
N HIS A 153 5.51 -1.40 23.78
CA HIS A 153 4.72 -0.17 23.80
C HIS A 153 4.93 0.62 22.51
N CYS A 154 3.84 0.90 21.80
CA CYS A 154 3.84 1.77 20.62
C CYS A 154 3.86 3.23 21.09
N TYR A 155 5.00 3.92 20.98
CA TYR A 155 5.07 5.36 21.21
C TYR A 155 5.60 6.10 19.99
N SER A 156 4.87 7.17 19.66
CA SER A 156 5.16 8.22 18.69
C SER A 156 5.25 7.81 17.21
N VAL A 157 4.30 8.33 16.44
CA VAL A 157 4.38 8.41 14.99
C VAL A 157 5.26 9.62 14.66
N ALA A 158 6.50 9.38 14.23
CA ALA A 158 7.30 10.46 13.67
C ALA A 158 6.75 10.76 12.26
N VAL A 159 6.24 11.98 12.07
CA VAL A 159 5.85 12.48 10.75
C VAL A 159 7.02 13.23 10.16
N PHE A 160 7.68 12.63 9.18
CA PHE A 160 8.72 13.31 8.40
C PHE A 160 8.10 13.85 7.12
N CYS A 161 8.07 15.17 6.97
CA CYS A 161 7.75 15.83 5.71
C CYS A 161 9.01 15.89 4.85
N LEU A 162 9.06 15.08 3.79
CA LEU A 162 10.09 15.19 2.76
C LEU A 162 9.53 15.96 1.56
N SER A 163 10.12 17.11 1.26
CA SER A 163 9.83 17.92 0.07
C SER A 163 11.00 17.87 -0.88
N SER A 164 10.76 17.50 -2.14
CA SER A 164 11.81 17.41 -3.16
C SER A 164 11.31 17.81 -4.54
N VAL A 165 12.19 18.38 -5.35
CA VAL A 165 11.97 18.62 -6.79
C VAL A 165 12.07 17.29 -7.53
N THR A 166 11.07 16.98 -8.34
CA THR A 166 11.05 15.79 -9.21
C THR A 166 12.01 15.95 -10.39
N TRP A 167 12.78 14.91 -10.67
CA TRP A 167 13.66 14.84 -11.83
C TRP A 167 13.80 13.39 -12.29
N TYR A 168 13.86 13.18 -13.59
CA TYR A 168 14.14 11.87 -14.19
C TYR A 168 15.10 12.04 -15.38
N PRO A 169 16.11 11.16 -15.52
CA PRO A 169 17.05 11.15 -16.65
C PRO A 169 16.41 10.67 -17.96
#